data_AF-A0A971B5I7-F1
#
_entry.id   AF-A0A971B5I7-F1
#
_cell.length_a   1.000
_cell.length_b   1.000
_cell.length_c   1.000
_cell.angle_alpha   90.00
_cell.angle_beta   90.00
_cell.angle_gamma   90.00
#
_symmetry.space_group_name_H-M   'P 1'
#
loop_
_entity.id
_entity.type
_entity.pdbx_description
1 polymer ?
#
loop_
_entity_poly.entity_id
_entity_poly.type
_entity_poly.pdbx_seq_one_letter_code
_entity_poly.pdbx_strand_id
1 'polypeptide(L)'
;MNRTSMISATIFHVLLAYSVFTASARGKYEWPCFHGPDRLNKSAETGLAQTWPESGPPLILTIEGLGEGYSSVSIADGLLFTAGTENNQPYVFTFDLSGKLVWKKPAGNKWTTSAPWARSYTGPRSTPTYDNGIIYFLGEMGLLSAFEAKTGRIIWQADLPQLYEANPTEYGYAESVMIDGNHLYVRPVGKRGHQVCLDKRTGEQIWANTVIPGVESYTSPVMIDYNGYRQVLGASAICYYGVDSQTGRLLWKTDVINQQECNITDAVFHNGHIFISSGYGLGSMLVRLSKPEKEIKVEKVWESKLMDNHHGGVIFHDGFVYGSGSRSRGWYCLDFMTGEQKWRETNDEGCLTFADGMLYTLEQRGTMRLVMATPDKFEVAGEFRLPSGGTGMYWAHPVVCDKRLYVRHADKIFVYDISRR
;
A
#
# COMPACT_ATOMS: atom_id res chain seq x y z
N MET A 1 -57.44 51.37 31.32
CA MET A 1 -57.91 49.98 31.47
C MET A 1 -57.38 49.16 30.29
N ASN A 2 -56.78 48.02 30.63
CA ASN A 2 -55.75 47.30 29.86
C ASN A 2 -56.23 46.71 28.52
N ARG A 3 -55.41 46.85 27.48
CA ARG A 3 -55.43 45.96 26.30
C ARG A 3 -54.23 45.02 26.39
N THR A 4 -54.50 43.76 26.69
CA THR A 4 -53.53 42.65 26.64
C THR A 4 -53.60 42.00 25.27
N SER A 5 -52.49 42.05 24.52
CA SER A 5 -52.29 41.27 23.29
C SER A 5 -51.75 39.88 23.64
N MET A 6 -52.43 38.82 23.16
CA MET A 6 -51.87 37.46 23.15
C MET A 6 -50.91 37.32 21.97
N ILE A 7 -49.65 37.02 22.26
CA ILE A 7 -48.68 36.53 21.27
C ILE A 7 -48.67 35.01 21.39
N SER A 8 -49.09 34.31 20.34
CA SER A 8 -48.99 32.85 20.23
C SER A 8 -47.57 32.50 19.79
N ALA A 9 -46.83 31.77 20.63
CA ALA A 9 -45.48 31.30 20.32
C ALA A 9 -45.55 29.87 19.76
N THR A 10 -45.29 29.74 18.46
CA THR A 10 -45.18 28.44 17.78
C THR A 10 -43.76 27.89 17.99
N ILE A 11 -43.61 26.84 18.79
CA ILE A 11 -42.32 26.17 19.04
C ILE A 11 -42.04 25.18 17.90
N PHE A 12 -41.12 25.53 17.01
CA PHE A 12 -40.56 24.61 16.02
C PHE A 12 -39.63 23.60 16.73
N HIS A 13 -40.03 22.34 16.81
CA HIS A 13 -39.14 21.25 17.23
C HIS A 13 -38.20 20.90 16.07
N VAL A 14 -36.95 21.35 16.15
CA VAL A 14 -35.87 20.85 15.29
C VAL A 14 -35.47 19.47 15.80
N LEU A 15 -35.93 18.42 15.12
CA LEU A 15 -35.46 17.05 15.33
C LEU A 15 -34.03 16.93 14.80
N LEU A 16 -33.05 17.04 15.70
CA LEU A 16 -31.65 16.71 15.41
C LEU A 16 -31.55 15.18 15.25
N ALA A 17 -31.55 14.69 14.01
CA ALA A 17 -31.24 13.31 13.72
C ALA A 17 -29.75 13.07 13.98
N TYR A 18 -29.42 12.54 15.16
CA TYR A 18 -28.09 12.01 15.44
C TYR A 18 -27.88 10.75 14.58
N SER A 19 -27.12 10.87 13.51
CA SER A 19 -26.56 9.74 12.79
C SER A 19 -25.56 9.04 13.70
N VAL A 20 -26.00 7.96 14.35
CA VAL A 20 -25.11 7.04 15.04
C VAL A 20 -24.31 6.30 13.97
N PHE A 21 -23.11 6.78 13.68
CA PHE A 21 -22.11 5.98 12.99
C PHE A 21 -21.78 4.80 13.91
N THR A 22 -22.34 3.63 13.61
CA THR A 22 -21.84 2.37 14.16
C THR A 22 -20.45 2.17 13.60
N ALA A 23 -19.43 2.56 14.36
CA ALA A 23 -18.09 2.05 14.16
C ALA A 23 -18.20 0.52 14.22
N SER A 24 -18.00 -0.14 13.08
CA SER A 24 -17.83 -1.59 13.05
C SER A 24 -16.73 -1.92 14.06
N ALA A 25 -17.02 -2.83 14.99
CA ALA A 25 -16.04 -3.31 15.94
C ALA A 25 -14.98 -4.08 15.14
N ARG A 26 -13.96 -3.34 14.69
CA ARG A 26 -12.79 -3.89 14.02
C ARG A 26 -12.21 -4.97 14.93
N GLY A 27 -11.88 -6.14 14.37
CA GLY A 27 -11.19 -7.18 15.12
C GLY A 27 -9.98 -6.58 15.85
N LYS A 28 -9.65 -7.09 17.04
CA LYS A 28 -8.71 -6.45 17.98
C LYS A 28 -7.37 -6.05 17.34
N TYR A 29 -6.96 -6.74 16.26
CA TYR A 29 -5.89 -6.33 15.35
C TYR A 29 -6.23 -6.75 13.90
N GLU A 30 -6.19 -5.81 12.96
CA GLU A 30 -6.44 -6.06 11.53
C GLU A 30 -5.39 -5.34 10.67
N TRP A 31 -5.03 -5.97 9.56
CA TRP A 31 -4.18 -5.43 8.50
C TRP A 31 -4.85 -5.68 7.15
N PRO A 32 -5.95 -4.99 6.83
CA PRO A 32 -6.89 -5.43 5.79
C PRO A 32 -6.36 -5.27 4.36
N CYS A 33 -5.29 -4.52 4.13
CA CYS A 33 -4.78 -4.23 2.79
C CYS A 33 -3.28 -3.96 2.80
N PHE A 34 -2.70 -3.77 1.61
CA PHE A 34 -1.32 -3.36 1.44
C PHE A 34 -1.03 -2.09 2.25
N HIS A 35 0.04 -2.10 3.04
CA HIS A 35 0.42 -1.01 3.96
C HIS A 35 -0.60 -0.71 5.07
N GLY A 36 -1.52 -1.64 5.34
CA GLY A 36 -2.37 -1.60 6.52
C GLY A 36 -3.57 -0.67 6.38
N PRO A 37 -4.36 -0.50 7.46
CA PRO A 37 -5.70 0.09 7.41
C PRO A 37 -5.75 1.55 6.93
N ASP A 38 -4.65 2.29 7.03
CA ASP A 38 -4.49 3.68 6.60
C ASP A 38 -3.47 3.86 5.46
N ARG A 39 -2.90 2.75 4.96
CA ARG A 39 -1.84 2.72 3.94
C ARG A 39 -0.56 3.47 4.30
N LEU A 40 -0.30 3.68 5.59
CA LEU A 40 0.94 4.29 6.07
C LEU A 40 2.03 3.26 6.36
N ASN A 41 1.70 1.97 6.30
CA ASN A 41 2.58 0.85 6.63
C ASN A 41 3.10 0.91 8.08
N LYS A 42 2.21 1.34 8.99
CA LYS A 42 2.46 1.48 10.43
C LYS A 42 1.43 0.66 11.20
N SER A 43 1.88 -0.33 11.97
CA SER A 43 1.04 -0.96 12.98
C SER A 43 0.95 -0.06 14.21
N ALA A 44 -0.27 0.11 14.72
CA ALA A 44 -0.55 0.86 15.94
C ALA A 44 -0.32 0.04 17.22
N GLU A 45 0.12 -1.21 17.09
CA GLU A 45 0.40 -2.08 18.22
C GLU A 45 1.53 -1.56 19.10
N THR A 46 1.40 -1.84 20.40
CA THR A 46 2.38 -1.48 21.43
C THR A 46 2.68 -2.69 22.32
N GLY A 47 3.77 -2.62 23.09
CA GLY A 47 4.20 -3.75 23.92
C GLY A 47 4.82 -4.86 23.06
N LEU A 48 5.52 -4.46 22.01
CA LEU A 48 6.32 -5.31 21.15
C LEU A 48 7.76 -5.36 21.67
N ALA A 49 8.50 -6.39 21.27
CA ALA A 49 9.90 -6.55 21.61
C ALA A 49 10.71 -5.37 21.04
N GLN A 50 11.51 -4.74 21.91
CA GLN A 50 12.36 -3.60 21.56
C GLN A 50 13.80 -4.03 21.23
N THR A 51 14.15 -5.29 21.47
CA THR A 51 15.39 -5.95 21.08
C THR A 51 15.09 -7.39 20.68
N TRP A 52 15.90 -7.99 19.81
CA TRP A 52 15.81 -9.43 19.52
C TRP A 52 17.03 -10.19 20.03
N PRO A 53 16.90 -11.48 20.38
CA PRO A 53 18.06 -12.34 20.61
C PRO A 53 18.81 -12.56 19.29
N GLU A 54 20.05 -13.06 19.38
CA GLU A 54 20.91 -13.32 18.21
C GLU A 54 20.25 -14.27 17.18
N SER A 55 19.40 -15.20 17.63
CA SER A 55 18.63 -16.09 16.77
C SER A 55 17.46 -15.42 16.03
N GLY A 56 17.18 -14.15 16.31
CA GLY A 56 15.92 -13.50 15.94
C GLY A 56 14.74 -13.90 16.83
N PRO A 57 13.58 -13.26 16.64
CA PRO A 57 12.35 -13.62 17.37
C PRO A 57 11.96 -15.08 17.08
N PRO A 58 11.18 -15.75 17.97
CA PRO A 58 10.75 -17.12 17.74
C PRO A 58 9.91 -17.26 16.47
N LEU A 59 10.31 -18.15 15.56
CA LEU A 59 9.47 -18.60 14.46
C LEU A 59 8.38 -19.54 15.02
N ILE A 60 7.12 -19.13 14.91
CA ILE A 60 5.97 -19.85 15.50
C ILE A 60 5.10 -20.56 14.46
N LEU A 61 5.17 -20.16 13.20
CA LEU A 61 4.42 -20.77 12.11
C LEU A 61 5.13 -20.53 10.76
N THR A 62 5.10 -21.55 9.91
CA THR A 62 5.45 -21.45 8.49
C THR A 62 4.26 -21.93 7.67
N ILE A 63 3.76 -21.10 6.77
CA ILE A 63 2.74 -21.45 5.77
C ILE A 63 3.48 -21.71 4.45
N GLU A 64 3.14 -22.77 3.73
CA GLU A 64 3.82 -23.22 2.51
C GLU A 64 2.81 -23.51 1.38
N GLY A 65 3.29 -23.70 0.15
CA GLY A 65 2.43 -24.03 -1.00
C GLY A 65 1.72 -22.81 -1.62
N LEU A 66 2.34 -21.62 -1.51
CA LEU A 66 1.84 -20.38 -2.09
C LEU A 66 2.31 -20.21 -3.55
N GLY A 67 3.39 -20.88 -3.94
CA GLY A 67 4.08 -20.66 -5.20
C GLY A 67 4.83 -19.33 -5.28
N GLU A 68 5.32 -19.02 -6.48
CA GLU A 68 6.12 -17.81 -6.73
C GLU A 68 5.28 -16.52 -6.56
N GLY A 69 5.92 -15.43 -6.12
CA GLY A 69 5.30 -14.12 -6.04
C GLY A 69 5.80 -13.28 -4.88
N TYR A 70 5.36 -12.03 -4.86
CA TYR A 70 5.77 -10.99 -3.92
C TYR A 70 4.59 -10.30 -3.22
N SER A 71 3.36 -10.79 -3.43
CA SER A 71 2.19 -10.34 -2.70
C SER A 71 2.45 -10.47 -1.19
N SER A 72 2.27 -9.39 -0.44
CA SER A 72 2.37 -9.41 1.02
C SER A 72 1.16 -10.17 1.60
N VAL A 73 0.82 -9.91 2.86
CA VAL A 73 -0.35 -10.49 3.52
C VAL A 73 -1.32 -9.39 3.93
N SER A 74 -2.60 -9.70 3.80
CA SER A 74 -3.67 -8.95 4.48
C SER A 74 -4.32 -9.86 5.52
N ILE A 75 -4.69 -9.32 6.67
CA ILE A 75 -5.23 -10.06 7.81
C ILE A 75 -6.48 -9.36 8.31
N ALA A 76 -7.61 -10.05 8.30
CA ALA A 76 -8.87 -9.56 8.86
C ALA A 76 -9.81 -10.73 9.18
N ASP A 77 -10.74 -10.55 10.12
CA ASP A 77 -11.74 -11.57 10.48
C ASP A 77 -11.16 -12.96 10.83
N GLY A 78 -9.95 -13.01 11.39
CA GLY A 78 -9.28 -14.28 11.71
C GLY A 78 -8.80 -15.07 10.48
N LEU A 79 -8.67 -14.39 9.34
CA LEU A 79 -8.17 -14.94 8.09
C LEU A 79 -6.92 -14.18 7.63
N LEU A 80 -6.08 -14.87 6.87
CA LEU A 80 -4.91 -14.34 6.18
C LEU A 80 -5.08 -14.52 4.68
N PHE A 81 -4.85 -13.46 3.92
CA PHE A 81 -5.02 -13.40 2.47
C PHE A 81 -3.69 -13.07 1.79
N THR A 82 -3.36 -13.79 0.72
CA THR A 82 -2.19 -13.51 -0.13
C THR A 82 -2.43 -14.04 -1.55
N ALA A 83 -1.47 -13.86 -2.47
CA ALA A 83 -1.57 -14.37 -3.84
C ALA A 83 -0.25 -14.90 -4.37
N GLY A 84 -0.25 -16.03 -5.07
CA GLY A 84 0.97 -16.63 -5.61
C GLY A 84 0.71 -17.51 -6.82
N THR A 85 1.77 -17.88 -7.53
CA THR A 85 1.69 -18.66 -8.77
C THR A 85 2.22 -20.07 -8.56
N GLU A 86 1.32 -21.04 -8.71
CA GLU A 86 1.60 -22.47 -8.62
C GLU A 86 1.34 -23.11 -10.00
N ASN A 87 2.27 -23.92 -10.50
CA ASN A 87 2.13 -24.64 -11.78
C ASN A 87 1.67 -23.73 -12.95
N ASN A 88 2.27 -22.54 -13.04
CA ASN A 88 1.97 -21.53 -14.07
C ASN A 88 0.56 -20.90 -14.00
N GLN A 89 -0.15 -21.06 -12.87
CA GLN A 89 -1.45 -20.45 -12.62
C GLN A 89 -1.38 -19.55 -11.38
N PRO A 90 -1.71 -18.25 -11.50
CA PRO A 90 -1.86 -17.36 -10.34
C PRO A 90 -3.11 -17.71 -9.54
N TYR A 91 -3.01 -17.64 -8.22
CA TYR A 91 -4.09 -17.88 -7.27
C TYR A 91 -4.14 -16.78 -6.21
N VAL A 92 -5.35 -16.48 -5.72
CA VAL A 92 -5.56 -15.88 -4.41
C VAL A 92 -5.72 -17.03 -3.41
N PHE A 93 -5.03 -16.92 -2.28
CA PHE A 93 -5.08 -17.88 -1.18
C PHE A 93 -5.68 -17.23 0.05
N THR A 94 -6.47 -18.01 0.78
CA THR A 94 -6.96 -17.67 2.11
C THR A 94 -6.62 -18.79 3.09
N PHE A 95 -5.99 -18.41 4.20
CA PHE A 95 -5.66 -19.28 5.32
C PHE A 95 -6.39 -18.80 6.58
N ASP A 96 -6.60 -19.70 7.53
CA ASP A 96 -6.85 -19.27 8.90
C ASP A 96 -5.53 -18.88 9.59
N LEU A 97 -5.60 -18.28 10.78
CA LEU A 97 -4.40 -17.85 11.52
C LEU A 97 -3.54 -18.99 12.08
N SER A 98 -4.02 -20.25 12.00
CA SER A 98 -3.19 -21.43 12.28
C SER A 98 -2.34 -21.86 11.08
N GLY A 99 -2.52 -21.21 9.93
CA GLY A 99 -1.83 -21.53 8.68
C GLY A 99 -2.53 -22.59 7.84
N LYS A 100 -3.74 -23.02 8.21
CA LYS A 100 -4.50 -23.99 7.43
C LYS A 100 -5.17 -23.30 6.25
N LEU A 101 -4.99 -23.88 5.05
CA LEU A 101 -5.66 -23.40 3.85
C LEU A 101 -7.17 -23.52 4.01
N VAL A 102 -7.88 -22.40 3.85
CA VAL A 102 -9.35 -22.36 3.81
C VAL A 102 -9.81 -22.56 2.37
N TRP A 103 -9.26 -21.76 1.44
CA TRP A 103 -9.52 -21.90 0.01
C TRP A 103 -8.41 -21.25 -0.82
N LYS A 104 -8.28 -21.67 -2.09
CA LYS A 104 -7.54 -20.96 -3.15
C LYS A 104 -8.38 -20.85 -4.41
N LYS A 105 -8.26 -19.75 -5.15
CA LYS A 105 -9.01 -19.50 -6.40
C LYS A 105 -8.12 -18.91 -7.49
N PRO A 106 -8.27 -19.35 -8.77
CA PRO A 106 -7.55 -18.75 -9.88
C PRO A 106 -7.74 -17.25 -9.95
N ALA A 107 -6.64 -16.52 -10.21
CA ALA A 107 -6.58 -15.08 -10.18
C ALA A 107 -6.20 -14.48 -11.55
N GLY A 108 -6.76 -15.06 -12.61
CA GLY A 108 -6.46 -14.67 -14.00
C GLY A 108 -5.23 -15.40 -14.56
N ASN A 109 -4.69 -14.86 -15.64
CA ASN A 109 -3.52 -15.41 -16.31
C ASN A 109 -2.21 -14.92 -15.67
N LYS A 110 -1.18 -15.76 -15.72
CA LYS A 110 0.18 -15.38 -15.31
C LYS A 110 0.75 -14.33 -16.26
N TRP A 111 1.45 -13.33 -15.71
CA TRP A 111 2.26 -12.46 -16.55
C TRP A 111 3.55 -13.16 -16.98
N THR A 112 3.93 -12.94 -18.24
CA THR A 112 5.13 -13.55 -18.83
C THR A 112 5.91 -12.52 -19.60
N THR A 113 7.23 -12.67 -19.61
CA THR A 113 8.15 -11.80 -20.34
C THR A 113 9.21 -12.59 -21.07
N SER A 114 9.60 -12.13 -22.25
CA SER A 114 10.80 -12.60 -22.96
C SER A 114 12.06 -11.81 -22.56
N ALA A 115 11.89 -10.64 -21.93
CA ALA A 115 12.97 -9.74 -21.55
C ALA A 115 13.81 -10.32 -20.39
N PRO A 116 15.13 -10.51 -20.56
CA PRO A 116 15.97 -11.14 -19.53
C PRO A 116 15.98 -10.38 -18.20
N TRP A 117 15.94 -9.04 -18.22
CA TRP A 117 15.97 -8.19 -17.02
C TRP A 117 14.68 -8.28 -16.20
N ALA A 118 13.58 -8.76 -16.78
CA ALA A 118 12.28 -8.81 -16.13
C ALA A 118 11.93 -10.21 -15.57
N ARG A 119 12.80 -11.21 -15.78
CA ARG A 119 12.55 -12.61 -15.38
C ARG A 119 12.48 -12.84 -13.87
N SER A 120 12.99 -11.91 -13.05
CA SER A 120 12.93 -12.01 -11.59
C SER A 120 11.59 -11.55 -11.02
N TYR A 121 10.75 -10.86 -11.79
CA TYR A 121 9.49 -10.27 -11.29
C TYR A 121 8.30 -11.23 -11.44
N THR A 122 8.49 -12.55 -11.34
CA THR A 122 7.41 -13.53 -11.56
C THR A 122 6.37 -13.54 -10.43
N GLY A 123 5.13 -13.84 -10.81
CA GLY A 123 4.02 -14.07 -9.87
C GLY A 123 3.37 -12.78 -9.37
N PRO A 124 2.27 -12.91 -8.61
CA PRO A 124 1.52 -11.78 -8.09
C PRO A 124 2.35 -10.87 -7.18
N ARG A 125 2.24 -9.56 -7.39
CA ARG A 125 2.84 -8.51 -6.55
C ARG A 125 1.81 -7.70 -5.78
N SER A 126 0.59 -7.57 -6.32
CA SER A 126 -0.55 -6.97 -5.62
C SER A 126 -0.90 -7.76 -4.36
N THR A 127 -1.35 -7.07 -3.32
CA THR A 127 -1.83 -7.70 -2.07
C THR A 127 -3.36 -7.62 -2.02
N PRO A 128 -4.08 -8.73 -1.72
CA PRO A 128 -5.54 -8.71 -1.62
C PRO A 128 -6.03 -7.68 -0.60
N THR A 129 -7.06 -6.92 -0.94
CA THR A 129 -7.67 -5.92 -0.04
C THR A 129 -8.97 -6.46 0.51
N TYR A 130 -9.06 -6.58 1.83
CA TYR A 130 -10.26 -6.99 2.54
C TYR A 130 -11.12 -5.77 2.92
N ASP A 131 -12.43 -5.89 2.73
CA ASP A 131 -13.43 -4.99 3.30
C ASP A 131 -14.75 -5.75 3.55
N ASN A 132 -15.21 -5.75 4.80
CA ASN A 132 -16.53 -6.26 5.22
C ASN A 132 -16.90 -7.64 4.65
N GLY A 133 -16.01 -8.62 4.80
CA GLY A 133 -16.24 -10.00 4.36
C GLY A 133 -15.98 -10.25 2.87
N ILE A 134 -15.46 -9.25 2.14
CA ILE A 134 -15.12 -9.34 0.72
C ILE A 134 -13.62 -9.09 0.55
N ILE A 135 -12.98 -9.84 -0.34
CA ILE A 135 -11.61 -9.61 -0.78
C ILE A 135 -11.63 -9.12 -2.22
N TYR A 136 -10.88 -8.07 -2.49
CA TYR A 136 -10.65 -7.50 -3.81
C TYR A 136 -9.21 -7.76 -4.23
N PHE A 137 -9.02 -8.27 -5.43
CA PHE A 137 -7.70 -8.61 -5.93
C PHE A 137 -7.53 -8.32 -7.41
N LEU A 138 -6.45 -7.65 -7.76
CA LEU A 138 -6.04 -7.37 -9.13
C LEU A 138 -4.98 -8.38 -9.55
N GLY A 139 -5.32 -9.27 -10.47
CA GLY A 139 -4.40 -10.27 -11.02
C GLY A 139 -3.32 -9.67 -11.93
N GLU A 140 -2.25 -10.43 -12.17
CA GLU A 140 -1.06 -10.01 -12.92
C GLU A 140 -1.38 -9.45 -14.32
N MET A 141 -2.44 -9.96 -14.95
CA MET A 141 -2.89 -9.55 -16.28
C MET A 141 -4.16 -8.67 -16.25
N GLY A 142 -4.52 -8.08 -15.11
CA GLY A 142 -5.58 -7.07 -15.03
C GLY A 142 -6.99 -7.61 -14.79
N LEU A 143 -7.14 -8.90 -14.47
CA LEU A 143 -8.41 -9.45 -14.00
C LEU A 143 -8.64 -9.00 -12.55
N LEU A 144 -9.53 -8.01 -12.36
CA LEU A 144 -9.98 -7.57 -11.05
C LEU A 144 -11.12 -8.47 -10.57
N SER A 145 -11.00 -9.01 -9.38
CA SER A 145 -11.98 -9.96 -8.83
C SER A 145 -12.39 -9.58 -7.41
N ALA A 146 -13.67 -9.77 -7.10
CA ALA A 146 -14.21 -9.73 -5.75
C ALA A 146 -14.63 -11.13 -5.31
N PHE A 147 -14.19 -11.55 -4.12
CA PHE A 147 -14.48 -12.85 -3.54
C PHE A 147 -15.09 -12.70 -2.16
N GLU A 148 -16.04 -13.56 -1.81
CA GLU A 148 -16.46 -13.73 -0.42
C GLU A 148 -15.29 -14.32 0.41
N ALA A 149 -14.85 -13.60 1.44
CA ALA A 149 -13.59 -13.86 2.14
C ALA A 149 -13.53 -15.26 2.77
N LYS A 150 -14.67 -15.80 3.25
CA LYS A 150 -14.71 -17.10 3.94
C LYS A 150 -14.76 -18.30 3.01
N THR A 151 -15.25 -18.15 1.78
CA THR A 151 -15.54 -19.29 0.90
C THR A 151 -14.79 -19.24 -0.44
N GLY A 152 -14.28 -18.07 -0.82
CA GLY A 152 -13.69 -17.83 -2.13
C GLY A 152 -14.74 -17.83 -3.25
N ARG A 153 -16.04 -17.74 -2.93
CA ARG A 153 -17.08 -17.59 -3.92
C ARG A 153 -16.88 -16.25 -4.64
N ILE A 154 -16.79 -16.30 -5.96
CA ILE A 154 -16.72 -15.11 -6.81
C ILE A 154 -18.03 -14.34 -6.66
N ILE A 155 -17.91 -13.04 -6.38
CA ILE A 155 -19.02 -12.09 -6.34
C ILE A 155 -19.14 -11.43 -7.72
N TRP A 156 -18.04 -10.88 -8.23
CA TRP A 156 -17.93 -10.33 -9.57
C TRP A 156 -16.48 -10.35 -10.05
N GLN A 157 -16.28 -10.25 -11.36
CA GLN A 157 -14.96 -10.08 -11.98
C GLN A 157 -15.06 -9.07 -13.14
N ALA A 158 -13.97 -8.35 -13.37
CA ALA A 158 -13.85 -7.36 -14.44
C ALA A 158 -12.46 -7.49 -15.10
N ASP A 159 -12.44 -7.70 -16.42
CA ASP A 159 -11.22 -7.66 -17.23
C ASP A 159 -10.90 -6.20 -17.55
N LEU A 160 -10.01 -5.58 -16.76
CA LEU A 160 -9.72 -4.16 -16.89
C LEU A 160 -9.06 -3.82 -18.25
N PRO A 161 -8.09 -4.59 -18.77
CA PRO A 161 -7.54 -4.33 -20.09
C PRO A 161 -8.59 -4.30 -21.20
N GLN A 162 -9.52 -5.25 -21.18
CA GLN A 162 -10.61 -5.28 -22.16
C GLN A 162 -11.57 -4.10 -22.00
N LEU A 163 -12.01 -3.82 -20.77
CA LEU A 163 -13.00 -2.76 -20.50
C LEU A 163 -12.48 -1.37 -20.82
N TYR A 164 -11.19 -1.12 -20.58
CA TYR A 164 -10.59 0.21 -20.65
C TYR A 164 -9.67 0.42 -21.85
N GLU A 165 -9.51 -0.57 -22.72
CA GLU A 165 -8.57 -0.56 -23.85
C GLU A 165 -7.13 -0.27 -23.37
N ALA A 166 -6.70 -1.01 -22.35
CA ALA A 166 -5.33 -0.92 -21.84
C ALA A 166 -4.38 -1.77 -22.65
N ASN A 167 -3.19 -1.23 -22.91
CA ASN A 167 -2.10 -2.00 -23.48
C ASN A 167 -1.52 -2.96 -22.42
N PRO A 168 -0.88 -4.05 -22.83
CA PRO A 168 -0.08 -4.86 -21.90
C PRO A 168 0.98 -3.99 -21.22
N THR A 169 1.00 -4.03 -19.89
CA THR A 169 2.01 -3.37 -19.04
C THR A 169 3.35 -4.08 -19.13
N GLU A 170 4.47 -3.35 -19.01
CA GLU A 170 5.81 -3.94 -19.13
C GLU A 170 6.05 -5.05 -18.09
N TYR A 171 5.66 -4.83 -16.83
CA TYR A 171 5.90 -5.78 -15.74
C TYR A 171 4.67 -6.56 -15.30
N GLY A 172 3.48 -6.31 -15.84
CA GLY A 172 2.21 -6.85 -15.33
C GLY A 172 1.66 -5.97 -14.19
N TYR A 173 0.37 -6.07 -13.87
CA TYR A 173 -0.21 -5.29 -12.79
C TYR A 173 0.42 -5.65 -11.42
N ALA A 174 0.70 -4.64 -10.60
CA ALA A 174 1.27 -4.79 -9.26
C ALA A 174 0.51 -3.99 -8.18
N GLU A 175 -0.47 -3.19 -8.60
CA GLU A 175 -1.26 -2.34 -7.71
C GLU A 175 -2.14 -3.17 -6.77
N SER A 176 -2.14 -2.79 -5.49
CA SER A 176 -3.13 -3.26 -4.51
C SER A 176 -4.27 -2.25 -4.43
N VAL A 177 -5.48 -2.63 -4.84
CA VAL A 177 -6.64 -1.72 -5.00
C VAL A 177 -7.04 -1.01 -3.70
N MET A 178 -7.55 0.21 -3.80
CA MET A 178 -7.99 0.98 -2.62
C MET A 178 -9.51 0.95 -2.49
N ILE A 179 -10.00 0.66 -1.28
CA ILE A 179 -11.42 0.73 -0.92
C ILE A 179 -11.66 1.93 -0.02
N ASP A 180 -12.68 2.71 -0.32
CA ASP A 180 -13.15 3.79 0.54
C ASP A 180 -14.68 3.92 0.43
N GLY A 181 -15.38 3.69 1.54
CA GLY A 181 -16.84 3.61 1.52
C GLY A 181 -17.33 2.55 0.53
N ASN A 182 -18.13 2.95 -0.46
CA ASN A 182 -18.64 2.06 -1.52
C ASN A 182 -17.77 2.03 -2.78
N HIS A 183 -16.65 2.74 -2.78
CA HIS A 183 -15.81 2.93 -3.95
C HIS A 183 -14.59 2.01 -3.93
N LEU A 184 -14.24 1.50 -5.11
CA LEU A 184 -12.99 0.81 -5.39
C LEU A 184 -12.20 1.62 -6.42
N TYR A 185 -10.97 2.00 -6.08
CA TYR A 185 -10.06 2.73 -6.95
C TYR A 185 -8.99 1.80 -7.48
N VAL A 186 -8.80 1.83 -8.81
CA VAL A 186 -7.83 1.00 -9.54
C VAL A 186 -7.35 1.71 -10.80
N ARG A 187 -6.15 1.37 -11.30
CA ARG A 187 -5.61 1.91 -12.56
C ARG A 187 -5.50 0.86 -13.66
N PRO A 188 -6.46 0.83 -14.60
CA PRO A 188 -6.31 0.08 -15.85
C PRO A 188 -5.23 0.66 -16.76
N VAL A 189 -4.95 1.96 -16.68
CA VAL A 189 -4.00 2.65 -17.60
C VAL A 189 -4.42 2.50 -19.07
N GLY A 190 -5.74 2.49 -19.31
CA GLY A 190 -6.31 2.33 -20.65
C GLY A 190 -6.78 3.65 -21.27
N LYS A 191 -6.98 3.65 -22.59
CA LYS A 191 -7.46 4.84 -23.34
C LYS A 191 -8.81 5.36 -22.82
N ARG A 192 -9.63 4.46 -22.26
CA ARG A 192 -10.95 4.78 -21.69
C ARG A 192 -10.92 4.99 -20.18
N GLY A 193 -9.77 4.87 -19.53
CA GLY A 193 -9.62 5.09 -18.09
C GLY A 193 -8.20 4.80 -17.61
N HIS A 194 -7.43 5.84 -17.31
CA HIS A 194 -6.13 5.71 -16.67
C HIS A 194 -6.28 5.36 -15.18
N GLN A 195 -7.06 6.17 -14.47
CA GLN A 195 -7.52 5.92 -13.10
C GLN A 195 -9.04 5.82 -13.13
N VAL A 196 -9.60 4.84 -12.43
CA VAL A 196 -11.04 4.63 -12.38
C VAL A 196 -11.52 4.44 -10.95
N CYS A 197 -12.81 4.68 -10.77
CA CYS A 197 -13.57 4.34 -9.57
C CYS A 197 -14.72 3.43 -9.97
N LEU A 198 -14.87 2.33 -9.27
CA LEU A 198 -15.93 1.34 -9.46
C LEU A 198 -16.81 1.27 -8.20
N ASP A 199 -18.07 0.88 -8.33
CA ASP A 199 -18.85 0.43 -7.18
C ASP A 199 -18.28 -0.91 -6.71
N LYS A 200 -17.79 -0.96 -5.46
CA LYS A 200 -17.11 -2.16 -4.93
C LYS A 200 -18.02 -3.39 -4.87
N ARG A 201 -19.34 -3.23 -4.92
CA ARG A 201 -20.31 -4.33 -4.82
C ARG A 201 -20.59 -4.97 -6.16
N THR A 202 -20.47 -4.23 -7.25
CA THR A 202 -20.84 -4.70 -8.61
C THR A 202 -19.66 -4.73 -9.58
N GLY A 203 -18.60 -3.96 -9.32
CA GLY A 203 -17.49 -3.75 -10.25
C GLY A 203 -17.83 -2.77 -11.39
N GLU A 204 -19.01 -2.14 -11.37
CA GLU A 204 -19.44 -1.19 -12.39
C GLU A 204 -18.74 0.16 -12.24
N GLN A 205 -18.41 0.79 -13.37
CA GLN A 205 -17.73 2.08 -13.39
C GLN A 205 -18.62 3.20 -12.83
N ILE A 206 -18.10 3.95 -11.86
CA ILE A 206 -18.67 5.20 -11.37
C ILE A 206 -18.09 6.38 -12.16
N TRP A 207 -16.76 6.43 -12.28
CA TRP A 207 -16.07 7.41 -13.12
C TRP A 207 -14.76 6.84 -13.67
N ALA A 208 -14.28 7.43 -14.76
CA ALA A 208 -12.99 7.14 -15.36
C ALA A 208 -12.28 8.43 -15.75
N ASN A 209 -11.03 8.61 -15.31
CA ASN A 209 -10.17 9.71 -15.73
C ASN A 209 -9.32 9.27 -16.91
N THR A 210 -9.32 10.05 -17.99
CA THR A 210 -8.55 9.78 -19.23
C THR A 210 -7.49 10.85 -19.53
N VAL A 211 -7.28 11.81 -18.63
CA VAL A 211 -6.42 12.98 -18.86
C VAL A 211 -5.08 12.90 -18.13
N ILE A 212 -4.89 11.92 -17.25
CA ILE A 212 -3.59 11.66 -16.60
C ILE A 212 -2.58 11.27 -17.69
N PRO A 213 -1.42 11.96 -17.78
CA PRO A 213 -0.44 11.69 -18.82
C PRO A 213 0.45 10.49 -18.46
N GLY A 214 1.02 9.87 -19.50
CA GLY A 214 1.94 8.74 -19.35
C GLY A 214 1.24 7.39 -19.29
N VAL A 215 2.07 6.35 -19.22
CA VAL A 215 1.65 4.96 -19.11
C VAL A 215 1.73 4.49 -17.66
N GLU A 216 1.77 3.18 -17.44
CA GLU A 216 1.61 2.59 -16.14
C GLU A 216 2.69 3.00 -15.14
N SER A 217 2.31 2.98 -13.87
CA SER A 217 3.21 2.96 -12.72
C SER A 217 2.87 1.73 -11.88
N TYR A 218 3.72 1.41 -10.92
CA TYR A 218 3.54 0.23 -10.05
C TYR A 218 3.31 0.62 -8.58
N THR A 219 2.78 1.83 -8.37
CA THR A 219 2.31 2.29 -7.06
C THR A 219 1.00 1.60 -6.68
N SER A 220 0.56 1.74 -5.44
CA SER A 220 -0.82 1.57 -5.01
C SER A 220 -1.46 2.92 -4.64
N PRO A 221 -2.79 3.08 -4.73
CA PRO A 221 -3.41 4.37 -4.45
C PRO A 221 -3.34 4.73 -2.97
N VAL A 222 -3.07 6.00 -2.67
CA VAL A 222 -3.09 6.56 -1.30
C VAL A 222 -4.23 7.56 -1.20
N MET A 223 -5.04 7.47 -0.14
CA MET A 223 -6.17 8.38 0.08
C MET A 223 -5.77 9.52 1.02
N ILE A 224 -6.07 10.76 0.65
CA ILE A 224 -5.81 11.93 1.50
C ILE A 224 -7.03 12.85 1.57
N ASP A 225 -7.19 13.55 2.69
CA ASP A 225 -8.17 14.63 2.84
C ASP A 225 -7.41 15.97 2.95
N TYR A 226 -7.44 16.77 1.89
CA TYR A 226 -6.69 18.03 1.84
C TYR A 226 -7.30 19.06 0.89
N ASN A 227 -7.20 20.35 1.25
CA ASN A 227 -7.71 21.48 0.45
C ASN A 227 -9.22 21.37 0.08
N GLY A 228 -10.00 20.73 0.95
CA GLY A 228 -11.44 20.51 0.77
C GLY A 228 -11.79 19.39 -0.21
N TYR A 229 -10.83 18.54 -0.58
CA TYR A 229 -11.06 17.36 -1.41
C TYR A 229 -10.59 16.11 -0.68
N ARG A 230 -11.35 15.04 -0.82
CA ARG A 230 -10.86 13.68 -0.61
C ARG A 230 -10.24 13.21 -1.91
N GLN A 231 -8.94 12.92 -1.91
CA GLN A 231 -8.15 12.73 -3.12
C GLN A 231 -7.54 11.34 -3.16
N VAL A 232 -7.54 10.75 -4.34
CA VAL A 232 -6.78 9.54 -4.65
C VAL A 232 -5.45 9.96 -5.25
N LEU A 233 -4.37 9.65 -4.55
CA LEU A 233 -3.02 9.87 -5.04
C LEU A 233 -2.56 8.67 -5.83
N GLY A 234 -1.80 8.93 -6.88
CA GLY A 234 -1.19 7.90 -7.71
C GLY A 234 -0.02 8.44 -8.51
N ALA A 235 0.57 7.55 -9.31
CA ALA A 235 1.59 7.89 -10.27
C ALA A 235 1.27 7.30 -11.64
N SER A 236 1.89 7.88 -12.67
CA SER A 236 2.13 7.28 -13.97
C SER A 236 3.63 7.11 -14.18
N ALA A 237 4.03 6.60 -15.34
CA ALA A 237 5.43 6.54 -15.78
C ALA A 237 6.22 7.86 -15.61
N ILE A 238 5.53 9.02 -15.69
CA ILE A 238 6.17 10.33 -15.83
C ILE A 238 5.69 11.39 -14.83
N CYS A 239 4.74 11.07 -13.94
CA CYS A 239 4.25 12.04 -12.96
C CYS A 239 3.63 11.37 -11.72
N TYR A 240 3.54 12.14 -10.63
CA TYR A 240 2.61 11.88 -9.53
C TYR A 240 1.43 12.83 -9.63
N TYR A 241 0.26 12.40 -9.19
CA TYR A 241 -0.97 13.16 -9.30
C TYR A 241 -1.91 12.93 -8.13
N GLY A 242 -2.88 13.83 -7.99
CA GLY A 242 -4.06 13.63 -7.17
C GLY A 242 -5.33 13.86 -7.99
N VAL A 243 -6.28 12.94 -7.89
CA VAL A 243 -7.63 13.10 -8.46
C VAL A 243 -8.65 13.22 -7.35
N ASP A 244 -9.74 13.94 -7.61
CA ASP A 244 -10.90 13.97 -6.73
C ASP A 244 -11.54 12.56 -6.68
N SER A 245 -11.63 12.00 -5.48
CA SER A 245 -12.18 10.66 -5.24
C SER A 245 -13.65 10.51 -5.68
N GLN A 246 -14.41 11.60 -5.74
CA GLN A 246 -15.83 11.59 -6.10
C GLN A 246 -16.08 11.71 -7.59
N THR A 247 -15.30 12.56 -8.27
CA THR A 247 -15.56 12.93 -9.68
C THR A 247 -14.52 12.38 -10.66
N GLY A 248 -13.38 11.92 -10.15
CA GLY A 248 -12.23 11.54 -10.98
C GLY A 248 -11.49 12.72 -11.60
N ARG A 249 -11.88 13.96 -11.31
CA ARG A 249 -11.21 15.14 -11.86
C ARG A 249 -9.77 15.21 -11.39
N LEU A 250 -8.83 15.36 -12.34
CA LEU A 250 -7.43 15.65 -12.03
C LEU A 250 -7.33 16.99 -11.30
N LEU A 251 -6.85 16.98 -10.06
CA LEU A 251 -6.74 18.17 -9.22
C LEU A 251 -5.37 18.81 -9.35
N TRP A 252 -4.33 18.00 -9.47
CA TRP A 252 -2.95 18.44 -9.63
C TRP A 252 -2.08 17.30 -10.17
N LYS A 253 -0.92 17.67 -10.73
CA LYS A 253 0.17 16.74 -11.05
C LYS A 253 1.53 17.41 -10.81
N THR A 254 2.56 16.60 -10.61
CA THR A 254 3.97 17.01 -10.64
C THR A 254 4.77 16.01 -11.47
N ASP A 255 5.64 16.52 -12.34
CA ASP A 255 6.41 15.66 -13.24
C ASP A 255 7.54 14.98 -12.48
N VAL A 256 7.66 13.66 -12.66
CA VAL A 256 8.65 12.79 -12.02
C VAL A 256 9.03 11.73 -13.04
N ILE A 257 10.16 11.96 -13.72
CA ILE A 257 10.62 11.15 -14.84
C ILE A 257 11.99 10.60 -14.50
N ASN A 258 12.06 9.27 -14.30
CA ASN A 258 13.33 8.57 -14.08
C ASN A 258 13.80 7.90 -15.38
N GLN A 259 14.99 7.29 -15.34
CA GLN A 259 15.64 6.72 -16.53
C GLN A 259 14.91 5.51 -17.14
N GLN A 260 13.93 4.94 -16.45
CA GLN A 260 13.11 3.82 -16.93
C GLN A 260 11.65 4.24 -17.15
N GLU A 261 11.31 5.52 -16.98
CA GLU A 261 9.92 6.02 -17.02
C GLU A 261 8.98 5.14 -16.19
N CYS A 262 9.41 4.76 -14.99
CA CYS A 262 8.72 3.76 -14.18
C CYS A 262 8.70 4.18 -12.71
N ASN A 263 7.60 4.78 -12.26
CA ASN A 263 7.40 5.15 -10.85
C ASN A 263 6.78 3.98 -10.08
N ILE A 264 7.33 3.67 -8.89
CA ILE A 264 7.00 2.43 -8.16
C ILE A 264 6.64 2.69 -6.70
N THR A 265 7.26 3.67 -6.06
CA THR A 265 7.07 3.95 -4.63
C THR A 265 5.78 4.73 -4.36
N ASP A 266 5.00 4.31 -3.37
CA ASP A 266 3.81 5.05 -2.97
C ASP A 266 4.18 6.42 -2.38
N ALA A 267 3.37 7.44 -2.66
CA ALA A 267 3.58 8.78 -2.14
C ALA A 267 3.25 8.85 -0.64
N VAL A 268 4.07 9.58 0.13
CA VAL A 268 3.82 9.79 1.56
C VAL A 268 3.29 11.20 1.79
N PHE A 269 2.07 11.30 2.30
CA PHE A 269 1.43 12.58 2.60
C PHE A 269 1.53 12.93 4.09
N HIS A 270 1.91 14.18 4.39
CA HIS A 270 1.81 14.73 5.73
C HIS A 270 1.60 16.25 5.68
N ASN A 271 0.53 16.73 6.32
CA ASN A 271 0.26 18.16 6.52
C ASN A 271 0.43 19.02 5.25
N GLY A 272 -0.17 18.59 4.15
CA GLY A 272 -0.14 19.32 2.88
C GLY A 272 1.13 19.15 2.05
N HIS A 273 2.06 18.33 2.53
CA HIS A 273 3.28 17.98 1.81
C HIS A 273 3.21 16.54 1.34
N ILE A 274 3.77 16.28 0.17
CA ILE A 274 3.86 14.97 -0.44
C ILE A 274 5.33 14.70 -0.67
N PHE A 275 5.83 13.70 0.03
CA PHE A 275 7.14 13.13 -0.22
C PHE A 275 7.01 12.08 -1.32
N ILE A 276 7.87 12.21 -2.32
CA ILE A 276 7.94 11.32 -3.47
C ILE A 276 9.36 10.79 -3.56
N SER A 277 9.49 9.48 -3.72
CA SER A 277 10.75 8.85 -4.06
C SER A 277 10.60 8.07 -5.37
N SER A 278 11.67 8.03 -6.14
CA SER A 278 11.72 7.29 -7.38
C SER A 278 13.11 6.73 -7.59
N GLY A 279 13.16 5.45 -7.95
CA GLY A 279 14.39 4.69 -8.13
C GLY A 279 15.21 5.11 -9.35
N TYR A 280 16.13 4.23 -9.74
CA TYR A 280 17.01 4.41 -10.89
C TYR A 280 17.88 5.67 -10.81
N GLY A 281 18.22 6.11 -9.60
CA GLY A 281 19.04 7.30 -9.34
C GLY A 281 18.32 8.64 -9.51
N LEU A 282 16.99 8.66 -9.61
CA LEU A 282 16.26 9.93 -9.59
C LEU A 282 16.36 10.58 -8.22
N GLY A 283 16.09 9.83 -7.16
CA GLY A 283 16.19 10.26 -5.77
C GLY A 283 14.81 10.54 -5.16
N SER A 284 14.74 11.58 -4.33
CA SER A 284 13.52 11.97 -3.62
C SER A 284 13.24 13.46 -3.74
N MET A 285 11.99 13.84 -3.56
CA MET A 285 11.56 15.24 -3.50
C MET A 285 10.40 15.41 -2.53
N LEU A 286 10.25 16.63 -2.02
CA LEU A 286 9.06 17.06 -1.31
C LEU A 286 8.36 18.13 -2.12
N VAL A 287 7.06 17.95 -2.33
CA VAL A 287 6.19 18.98 -2.90
C VAL A 287 5.14 19.40 -1.89
N ARG A 288 4.77 20.68 -1.92
CA ARG A 288 3.71 21.26 -1.10
C ARG A 288 2.49 21.53 -1.98
N LEU A 289 1.34 21.10 -1.48
CA LEU A 289 0.05 21.45 -2.06
C LEU A 289 -0.48 22.73 -1.42
N SER A 290 -0.81 23.73 -2.22
CA SER A 290 -1.46 24.96 -1.79
C SER A 290 -2.73 25.19 -2.61
N LYS A 291 -3.74 25.86 -2.03
CA LYS A 291 -4.95 26.27 -2.75
C LYS A 291 -5.18 27.77 -2.54
N PRO A 292 -4.35 28.63 -3.19
CA PRO A 292 -4.48 30.07 -3.05
C PRO A 292 -5.78 30.62 -3.68
N GLU A 293 -6.38 29.89 -4.63
CA GLU A 293 -7.66 30.24 -5.27
C GLU A 293 -8.54 28.98 -5.48
N LYS A 294 -9.09 28.77 -6.68
CA LYS A 294 -9.96 27.61 -6.99
C LYS A 294 -9.18 26.33 -7.35
N GLU A 295 -7.91 26.46 -7.74
CA GLU A 295 -7.07 25.35 -8.20
C GLU A 295 -6.00 24.98 -7.15
N ILE A 296 -5.62 23.70 -7.13
CA ILE A 296 -4.51 23.22 -6.29
C ILE A 296 -3.21 23.47 -7.06
N LYS A 297 -2.28 24.19 -6.44
CA LYS A 297 -0.92 24.38 -6.94
C LYS A 297 0.02 23.40 -6.24
N VAL A 298 1.02 22.95 -6.99
CA VAL A 298 2.10 22.10 -6.50
C VAL A 298 3.40 22.90 -6.54
N GLU A 299 4.07 23.01 -5.41
CA GLU A 299 5.33 23.72 -5.28
C GLU A 299 6.40 22.76 -4.78
N LYS A 300 7.53 22.65 -5.49
CA LYS A 300 8.67 21.87 -5.02
C LYS A 300 9.32 22.58 -3.84
N VAL A 301 9.40 21.90 -2.70
CA VAL A 301 10.08 22.40 -1.49
C VAL A 301 11.56 22.09 -1.57
N TRP A 302 11.90 20.83 -1.86
CA TRP A 302 13.28 20.39 -2.07
C TRP A 302 13.32 19.16 -2.97
N GLU A 303 14.49 18.88 -3.53
CA GLU A 303 14.81 17.63 -4.22
C GLU A 303 16.22 17.17 -3.85
N SER A 304 16.45 15.86 -3.88
CA SER A 304 17.71 15.24 -3.49
C SER A 304 17.97 13.97 -4.31
N LYS A 305 19.25 13.65 -4.54
CA LYS A 305 19.66 12.37 -5.13
C LYS A 305 19.72 11.22 -4.12
N LEU A 306 19.47 11.51 -2.84
CA LEU A 306 19.44 10.53 -1.77
C LEU A 306 18.12 9.75 -1.75
N MET A 307 18.18 8.55 -1.18
CA MET A 307 17.03 7.65 -1.00
C MET A 307 16.21 7.51 -2.28
N ASP A 308 16.78 6.94 -3.35
CA ASP A 308 16.06 6.61 -4.58
C ASP A 308 15.29 5.28 -4.41
N ASN A 309 14.24 5.30 -3.60
CA ASN A 309 13.45 4.12 -3.29
C ASN A 309 12.84 3.51 -4.56
N HIS A 310 12.77 2.19 -4.56
CA HIS A 310 12.22 1.40 -5.66
C HIS A 310 11.06 0.58 -5.13
N HIS A 311 11.30 -0.66 -4.69
CA HIS A 311 10.26 -1.55 -4.15
C HIS A 311 10.04 -1.42 -2.63
N GLY A 312 10.86 -0.65 -1.93
CA GLY A 312 11.01 -0.74 -0.47
C GLY A 312 9.91 -0.09 0.36
N GLY A 313 9.25 0.93 -0.18
CA GLY A 313 8.35 1.78 0.61
C GLY A 313 9.11 2.79 1.48
N VAL A 314 8.36 3.71 2.07
CA VAL A 314 8.88 4.82 2.89
C VAL A 314 7.95 5.04 4.08
N ILE A 315 8.52 5.21 5.27
CA ILE A 315 7.78 5.51 6.50
C ILE A 315 8.04 6.96 6.90
N PHE A 316 6.97 7.73 7.10
CA PHE A 316 7.05 8.98 7.84
C PHE A 316 6.80 8.75 9.34
N HIS A 317 7.69 9.26 10.17
CA HIS A 317 7.54 9.26 11.63
C HIS A 317 8.27 10.46 12.23
N ASP A 318 7.55 11.22 13.06
CA ASP A 318 8.08 12.27 13.93
C ASP A 318 8.97 13.30 13.23
N GLY A 319 8.57 13.70 12.01
CA GLY A 319 9.29 14.70 11.22
C GLY A 319 10.37 14.15 10.29
N PHE A 320 10.55 12.83 10.27
CA PHE A 320 11.57 12.16 9.45
C PHE A 320 10.95 11.14 8.51
N VAL A 321 11.65 10.86 7.42
CA VAL A 321 11.31 9.79 6.47
C VAL A 321 12.40 8.74 6.44
N TYR A 322 11.96 7.48 6.52
CA TYR A 322 12.81 6.30 6.55
C TYR A 322 12.52 5.42 5.35
N GLY A 323 13.56 4.96 4.68
CA GLY A 323 13.42 4.08 3.53
C GLY A 323 14.77 3.64 2.99
N SER A 324 14.75 2.76 2.00
CA SER A 324 15.98 2.34 1.30
C SER A 324 16.14 3.04 -0.04
N GLY A 325 17.37 3.09 -0.55
CA GLY A 325 17.67 3.51 -1.92
C GLY A 325 18.07 2.34 -2.82
N SER A 326 17.73 2.42 -4.10
CA SER A 326 18.02 1.38 -5.09
C SER A 326 19.40 1.53 -5.72
N ARG A 327 19.67 2.57 -6.52
CA ARG A 327 21.04 2.84 -7.01
C ARG A 327 21.91 3.49 -5.95
N SER A 328 21.32 4.31 -5.09
CA SER A 328 22.05 4.93 -3.98
C SER A 328 22.45 3.90 -2.90
N ARG A 329 21.74 2.75 -2.84
CA ARG A 329 21.93 1.57 -1.98
C ARG A 329 22.04 1.87 -0.48
N GLY A 330 21.25 1.13 0.29
CA GLY A 330 21.25 1.17 1.75
C GLY A 330 20.05 1.90 2.34
N TRP A 331 20.06 2.06 3.66
CA TRP A 331 18.97 2.66 4.44
C TRP A 331 19.25 4.14 4.72
N TYR A 332 18.20 4.95 4.73
CA TYR A 332 18.27 6.39 4.91
C TYR A 332 17.27 6.86 5.96
N CYS A 333 17.66 7.91 6.68
CA CYS A 333 16.75 8.82 7.35
C CYS A 333 17.00 10.22 6.82
N LEU A 334 15.95 10.85 6.29
CA LEU A 334 15.99 12.25 5.88
C LEU A 334 15.04 13.06 6.78
N ASP A 335 15.42 14.30 7.08
CA ASP A 335 14.48 15.28 7.59
C ASP A 335 13.39 15.53 6.54
N PHE A 336 12.12 15.39 6.91
CA PHE A 336 11.01 15.46 5.98
C PHE A 336 10.90 16.85 5.33
N MET A 337 11.12 17.92 6.10
CA MET A 337 10.89 19.29 5.65
C MET A 337 12.08 19.87 4.89
N THR A 338 13.29 19.44 5.20
CA THR A 338 14.53 20.01 4.61
C THR A 338 15.20 19.08 3.60
N GLY A 339 14.92 17.77 3.65
CA GLY A 339 15.62 16.76 2.85
C GLY A 339 17.05 16.46 3.34
N GLU A 340 17.45 17.02 4.49
CA GLU A 340 18.77 16.78 5.09
C GLU A 340 18.93 15.31 5.47
N GLN A 341 20.04 14.70 5.07
CA GLN A 341 20.39 13.35 5.52
C GLN A 341 20.76 13.36 7.00
N LYS A 342 19.97 12.68 7.83
CA LYS A 342 20.29 12.50 9.25
C LYS A 342 21.27 11.35 9.44
N TRP A 343 21.02 10.23 8.77
CA TRP A 343 21.97 9.14 8.66
C TRP A 343 21.77 8.35 7.37
N ARG A 344 22.79 7.57 7.03
CA ARG A 344 22.78 6.58 5.96
C ARG A 344 23.55 5.35 6.42
N GLU A 345 22.98 4.18 6.18
CA GLU A 345 23.65 2.89 6.34
C GLU A 345 23.86 2.24 4.96
N THR A 346 25.01 1.62 4.72
CA THR A 346 25.45 1.21 3.38
C THR A 346 25.19 -0.26 3.04
N ASN A 347 24.15 -0.84 3.64
CA ASN A 347 23.78 -2.23 3.45
C ASN A 347 23.11 -2.48 2.08
N ASP A 348 21.95 -3.15 2.07
CA ASP A 348 21.18 -3.44 0.86
C ASP A 348 19.93 -2.55 0.77
N GLU A 349 19.26 -2.58 -0.38
CA GLU A 349 17.89 -2.07 -0.49
C GLU A 349 16.89 -3.08 0.08
N GLY A 350 15.70 -2.63 0.43
CA GLY A 350 14.74 -3.51 1.10
C GLY A 350 13.39 -2.88 1.38
N CYS A 351 12.46 -3.71 1.82
CA CYS A 351 11.15 -3.27 2.28
C CYS A 351 11.14 -3.06 3.79
N LEU A 352 10.24 -2.22 4.30
CA LEU A 352 10.12 -1.99 5.74
C LEU A 352 8.66 -1.94 6.19
N THR A 353 8.43 -2.09 7.49
CA THR A 353 7.19 -1.67 8.17
C THR A 353 7.55 -1.06 9.52
N PHE A 354 6.60 -0.38 10.16
CA PHE A 354 6.82 0.28 11.45
C PHE A 354 5.85 -0.23 12.50
N ALA A 355 6.32 -0.44 13.73
CA ALA A 355 5.47 -0.67 14.89
C ALA A 355 6.21 -0.33 16.19
N ASP A 356 5.51 0.23 17.18
CA ASP A 356 6.01 0.46 18.54
C ASP A 356 7.39 1.15 18.62
N GLY A 357 7.60 2.19 17.79
CA GLY A 357 8.86 2.98 17.74
C GLY A 357 10.00 2.32 16.95
N MET A 358 9.76 1.16 16.34
CA MET A 358 10.77 0.39 15.62
C MET A 358 10.42 0.25 14.13
N LEU A 359 11.45 0.28 13.30
CA LEU A 359 11.43 -0.12 11.89
C LEU A 359 11.81 -1.61 11.79
N TYR A 360 11.00 -2.37 11.06
CA TYR A 360 11.25 -3.76 10.72
C TYR A 360 11.75 -3.78 9.28
N THR A 361 13.06 -3.77 9.09
CA THR A 361 13.69 -3.59 7.77
C THR A 361 14.09 -4.95 7.19
N LEU A 362 13.52 -5.29 6.04
CA LEU A 362 13.78 -6.50 5.29
C LEU A 362 14.63 -6.18 4.06
N GLU A 363 15.91 -6.53 4.09
CA GLU A 363 16.78 -6.40 2.93
C GLU A 363 16.43 -7.41 1.85
N GLN A 364 16.60 -7.03 0.58
CA GLN A 364 16.22 -7.85 -0.57
C GLN A 364 16.92 -9.22 -0.64
N ARG A 365 18.04 -9.38 0.08
CA ARG A 365 18.72 -10.67 0.22
C ARG A 365 18.20 -11.52 1.37
N GLY A 366 17.35 -11.03 2.26
CA GLY A 366 16.70 -11.82 3.32
C GLY A 366 17.22 -11.57 4.73
N THR A 367 17.96 -10.48 4.95
CA THR A 367 18.33 -10.07 6.31
C THR A 367 17.23 -9.18 6.88
N MET A 368 16.67 -9.58 8.01
CA MET A 368 15.65 -8.81 8.74
C MET A 368 16.30 -8.14 9.95
N ARG A 369 16.02 -6.85 10.15
CA ARG A 369 16.50 -6.09 11.30
C ARG A 369 15.38 -5.35 11.99
N LEU A 370 15.51 -5.25 13.31
CA LEU A 370 14.77 -4.34 14.14
C LEU A 370 15.64 -3.11 14.37
N VAL A 371 15.18 -1.94 13.94
CA VAL A 371 15.95 -0.69 13.97
C VAL A 371 15.12 0.37 14.68
N MET A 372 15.73 1.12 15.60
CA MET A 372 15.01 2.23 16.25
C MET A 372 14.68 3.32 15.25
N ALA A 373 13.44 3.82 15.26
CA ALA A 373 13.00 4.89 14.38
C ALA A 373 13.42 6.27 14.93
N THR A 374 14.72 6.53 14.95
CA THR A 374 15.32 7.79 15.44
C THR A 374 16.14 8.46 14.32
N PRO A 375 16.21 9.81 14.27
CA PRO A 375 17.11 10.52 13.36
C PRO A 375 18.59 10.48 13.78
N ASP A 376 18.93 9.98 14.96
CA ASP A 376 20.31 10.13 15.48
C ASP A 376 21.32 9.23 14.77
N LYS A 377 20.94 7.96 14.53
CA LYS A 377 21.77 6.94 13.87
C LYS A 377 20.91 5.75 13.44
N PHE A 378 21.44 4.91 12.54
CA PHE A 378 20.86 3.59 12.24
C PHE A 378 21.14 2.61 13.40
N GLU A 379 20.27 2.61 14.41
CA GLU A 379 20.45 1.81 15.63
C GLU A 379 19.77 0.45 15.52
N VAL A 380 20.56 -0.59 15.22
CA VAL A 380 20.08 -1.97 15.14
C VAL A 380 19.90 -2.54 16.56
N ALA A 381 18.66 -2.91 16.90
CA ALA A 381 18.28 -3.54 18.15
C ALA A 381 18.19 -5.08 18.07
N GLY A 382 18.39 -5.62 16.88
CA GLY A 382 18.46 -7.05 16.62
C GLY A 382 18.42 -7.35 15.13
N GLU A 383 19.04 -8.44 14.72
CA GLU A 383 19.03 -8.89 13.33
C GLU A 383 19.03 -10.41 13.25
N PHE A 384 18.47 -10.94 12.17
CA PHE A 384 18.56 -12.36 11.85
C PHE A 384 18.37 -12.58 10.34
N ARG A 385 18.73 -13.79 9.89
CA ARG A 385 18.55 -14.21 8.51
C ARG A 385 17.24 -14.98 8.38
N LEU A 386 16.36 -14.53 7.48
CA LEU A 386 15.15 -15.27 7.17
C LEU A 386 15.49 -16.61 6.49
N PRO A 387 14.75 -17.68 6.78
CA PRO A 387 14.83 -18.90 5.99
C PRO A 387 14.42 -18.64 4.53
N SER A 388 14.94 -19.45 3.61
CA SER A 388 14.49 -19.39 2.22
C SER A 388 13.16 -20.11 2.03
N GLY A 389 12.21 -19.44 1.38
CA GLY A 389 10.98 -20.03 0.86
C GLY A 389 11.03 -20.35 -0.63
N GLY A 390 12.17 -20.13 -1.30
CA GLY A 390 12.31 -20.39 -2.73
C GLY A 390 13.40 -19.55 -3.40
N THR A 391 13.19 -19.22 -4.67
CA THR A 391 14.05 -18.35 -5.46
C THR A 391 13.50 -16.93 -5.51
N GLY A 392 14.35 -15.97 -5.87
CA GLY A 392 13.98 -14.56 -5.97
C GLY A 392 14.51 -13.72 -4.82
N MET A 393 14.05 -12.47 -4.77
CA MET A 393 14.43 -11.50 -3.74
C MET A 393 13.36 -11.41 -2.65
N TYR A 394 13.71 -10.86 -1.49
CA TYR A 394 12.80 -10.63 -0.39
C TYR A 394 12.10 -9.27 -0.53
N TRP A 395 11.24 -9.13 -1.55
CA TRP A 395 10.52 -7.88 -1.84
C TRP A 395 9.08 -7.83 -1.32
N ALA A 396 8.58 -8.89 -0.68
CA ALA A 396 7.27 -8.83 -0.04
C ALA A 396 7.37 -8.01 1.25
N HIS A 397 6.55 -6.96 1.36
CA HIS A 397 6.57 -6.06 2.51
C HIS A 397 6.22 -6.83 3.80
N PRO A 398 7.01 -6.68 4.87
CA PRO A 398 6.69 -7.30 6.16
C PRO A 398 5.43 -6.69 6.77
N VAL A 399 4.68 -7.48 7.54
CA VAL A 399 3.46 -7.04 8.22
C VAL A 399 3.57 -7.32 9.72
N VAL A 400 3.23 -6.32 10.54
CA VAL A 400 3.09 -6.49 11.99
C VAL A 400 1.60 -6.45 12.34
N CYS A 401 1.08 -7.56 12.85
CA CYS A 401 -0.31 -7.69 13.27
C CYS A 401 -0.45 -8.72 14.40
N ASP A 402 -1.22 -8.39 15.45
CA ASP A 402 -1.46 -9.25 16.62
C ASP A 402 -0.17 -9.78 17.26
N LYS A 403 0.80 -8.87 17.47
CA LYS A 403 2.14 -9.14 18.01
C LYS A 403 2.93 -10.19 17.23
N ARG A 404 2.61 -10.36 15.95
CA ARG A 404 3.32 -11.24 15.04
C ARG A 404 3.89 -10.46 13.88
N LEU A 405 5.08 -10.89 13.45
CA LEU A 405 5.73 -10.43 12.24
C LEU A 405 5.52 -11.47 11.14
N TYR A 406 4.81 -11.10 10.08
CA TYR A 406 4.55 -11.92 8.92
C TYR A 406 5.49 -11.49 7.80
N VAL A 407 6.25 -12.44 7.26
CA VAL A 407 7.18 -12.19 6.16
C VAL A 407 7.04 -13.27 5.12
N ARG A 408 6.69 -12.88 3.89
CA ARG A 408 6.65 -13.80 2.76
C ARG A 408 7.99 -13.83 2.03
N HIS A 409 8.40 -15.00 1.59
CA HIS A 409 9.39 -15.18 0.53
C HIS A 409 8.99 -16.35 -0.36
N ALA A 410 8.72 -16.08 -1.63
CA ALA A 410 8.28 -17.06 -2.62
C ALA A 410 7.12 -17.94 -2.09
N ASP A 411 7.35 -19.25 -1.97
CA ASP A 411 6.35 -20.26 -1.63
C ASP A 411 5.91 -20.22 -0.16
N LYS A 412 6.60 -19.44 0.69
CA LYS A 412 6.40 -19.49 2.15
C LYS A 412 6.07 -18.14 2.77
N ILE A 413 5.25 -18.18 3.83
CA ILE A 413 5.11 -17.11 4.82
C ILE A 413 5.67 -17.61 6.14
N PHE A 414 6.59 -16.85 6.70
CA PHE A 414 7.15 -17.04 8.03
C PHE A 414 6.47 -16.11 9.02
N VAL A 415 6.07 -16.64 10.17
CA VAL A 415 5.38 -15.88 11.22
C VAL A 415 6.18 -15.97 12.52
N TYR A 416 6.60 -14.82 13.02
CA TYR A 416 7.41 -14.72 14.24
C TYR A 416 6.62 -14.07 15.38
N ASP A 417 6.83 -14.53 16.60
CA ASP A 417 6.32 -13.87 17.80
C ASP A 417 7.24 -12.70 18.17
N ILE A 418 6.70 -11.48 18.15
CA ILE A 418 7.42 -10.25 18.48
C ILE A 418 6.83 -9.56 19.70
N SER A 419 6.09 -10.30 20.54
CA SER A 419 5.59 -9.77 21.81
C SER A 419 6.73 -9.41 22.76
N ARG A 420 6.55 -8.35 23.55
CA ARG A 420 7.46 -8.03 24.64
C ARG A 420 7.39 -9.15 25.69
N ARG A 421 8.53 -9.80 25.92
CA ARG A 421 8.71 -10.83 26.95
C ARG A 421 8.85 -10.23 28.34
#